data_AF-A0A2N0MAB5-F1
#
_entry.id   AF-A0A2N0MAB5-F1
#
_cell.length_a   1.000
_cell.length_b   1.000
_cell.length_c   1.000
_cell.angle_alpha   90.00
_cell.angle_beta   90.00
_cell.angle_gamma   90.00
#
_symmetry.space_group_name_H-M   'P 1'
#
loop_
_entity.id
_entity.type
_entity.pdbx_description
1 polymer ?
#
loop_
_entity_poly.entity_id
_entity_poly.type
_entity_poly.pdbx_seq_one_letter_code
_entity_poly.pdbx_strand_id
1 'polypeptide(L)'
;LIPSTLAAGGQNETVQKDQTLTLNPGSYGRLEPKKNATLNLSAGQYAFERFKADKDSTINLDLTNGAIVVDVAENLELNKDVQIVIVSQVGSASDVTFRAQQGVRLKKSGQFVGTFLALGPEKSAAFSWPSAVVRVMDVFQINTTNASGEIGSLEAWVGLDSGLINRPVIDR
;
A
#
# COMPACT_ATOMS: atom_id res chain seq x y z
N LEU A 1 -13.73 -17.52 1.39
CA LEU A 1 -13.70 -16.27 2.18
C LEU A 1 -14.90 -15.44 1.74
N ILE A 2 -15.90 -15.31 2.60
CA ILE A 2 -17.07 -14.47 2.33
C ILE A 2 -16.56 -13.02 2.43
N PRO A 3 -16.80 -12.14 1.45
CA PRO A 3 -16.41 -10.74 1.59
C PRO A 3 -17.12 -10.22 2.82
N SER A 4 -16.35 -9.92 3.88
CA SER A 4 -16.85 -9.11 4.98
C SER A 4 -17.50 -7.91 4.32
N THR A 5 -18.78 -7.66 4.65
CA THR A 5 -19.42 -6.40 4.34
C THR A 5 -18.52 -5.33 4.95
N LEU A 6 -17.63 -4.75 4.13
CA LEU A 6 -16.75 -3.66 4.49
C LEU A 6 -17.68 -2.47 4.68
N ALA A 7 -18.34 -2.43 5.82
CA ALA A 7 -19.19 -1.34 6.25
C ALA A 7 -18.26 -0.19 6.62
N ALA A 8 -17.71 0.41 5.58
CA ALA A 8 -17.41 1.81 5.57
C ALA A 8 -18.62 2.59 6.09
N GLY A 9 -18.39 3.41 7.09
CA GLY A 9 -19.45 4.05 7.84
C GLY A 9 -18.86 4.61 9.13
N GLY A 10 -19.00 5.91 9.33
CA GLY A 10 -18.40 6.62 10.43
C GLY A 10 -18.10 8.07 10.08
N GLN A 11 -17.40 8.77 10.97
CA GLN A 11 -16.99 10.15 10.73
C GLN A 11 -15.96 10.22 9.59
N ASN A 12 -16.01 11.29 8.80
CA ASN A 12 -14.94 11.62 7.88
C ASN A 12 -13.75 12.17 8.67
N GLU A 13 -12.56 11.66 8.39
CA GLU A 13 -11.32 12.08 9.03
C GLU A 13 -10.44 12.81 8.02
N THR A 14 -10.07 14.04 8.34
CA THR A 14 -9.13 14.83 7.53
C THR A 14 -7.94 15.17 8.38
N VAL A 15 -6.78 14.63 8.03
CA VAL A 15 -5.52 15.08 8.62
C VAL A 15 -5.10 16.32 7.86
N GLN A 16 -5.21 17.49 8.51
CA GLN A 16 -4.90 18.76 7.87
C GLN A 16 -3.42 18.84 7.45
N LYS A 17 -3.12 19.77 6.55
CA LYS A 17 -1.77 19.96 6.01
C LYS A 17 -0.76 20.17 7.15
N ASP A 18 0.37 19.48 7.06
CA ASP A 18 1.45 19.52 8.06
C ASP A 18 1.00 19.12 9.49
N GLN A 19 -0.18 18.50 9.64
CA GLN A 19 -0.70 18.01 10.93
C GLN A 19 -0.54 16.50 11.07
N THR A 20 -0.63 16.04 12.31
CA THR A 20 -0.62 14.62 12.65
C THR A 20 -1.95 14.19 13.25
N LEU A 21 -2.44 13.02 12.87
CA LEU A 21 -3.60 12.37 13.48
C LEU A 21 -3.27 10.91 13.81
N THR A 22 -3.73 10.44 14.94
CA THR A 22 -3.68 9.02 15.31
C THR A 22 -5.10 8.47 15.31
N LEU A 23 -5.32 7.37 14.60
CA LEU A 23 -6.61 6.68 14.58
C LEU A 23 -6.50 5.33 15.27
N ASN A 24 -7.45 5.05 16.15
CA ASN A 24 -7.63 3.72 16.71
C ASN A 24 -8.29 2.80 15.67
N PRO A 25 -8.10 1.48 15.76
CA PRO A 25 -8.84 0.53 14.92
C PRO A 25 -10.36 0.76 15.00
N GLY A 26 -11.04 0.70 13.84
CA GLY A 26 -12.47 0.99 13.75
C GLY A 26 -12.96 1.29 12.33
N SER A 27 -14.24 1.67 12.23
CA SER A 27 -14.88 2.05 10.96
C SER A 27 -15.02 3.57 10.84
N TYR A 28 -14.73 4.06 9.64
CA TYR A 28 -14.70 5.48 9.30
C TYR A 28 -15.38 5.72 7.95
N GLY A 29 -15.72 6.98 7.70
CA GLY A 29 -16.13 7.45 6.37
C GLY A 29 -14.90 7.63 5.47
N ARG A 30 -14.76 8.84 4.93
CA ARG A 30 -13.61 9.21 4.09
C ARG A 30 -12.43 9.63 4.94
N LEU A 31 -11.26 9.07 4.64
CA LEU A 31 -9.98 9.44 5.23
C LEU A 31 -9.14 10.21 4.20
N GLU A 32 -8.79 11.45 4.55
CA GLU A 32 -8.03 12.37 3.69
C GLU A 32 -6.84 13.01 4.41
N PRO A 33 -5.69 12.33 4.53
CA PRO A 33 -4.44 12.98 4.89
C PRO A 33 -4.02 13.95 3.80
N LYS A 34 -3.97 15.25 4.13
CA LYS A 34 -3.56 16.32 3.20
C LYS A 34 -2.04 16.33 3.01
N LYS A 35 -1.56 17.25 2.18
CA LYS A 35 -0.13 17.39 1.89
C LYS A 35 0.71 17.45 3.17
N ASN A 36 1.82 16.70 3.21
CA ASN A 36 2.75 16.63 4.35
C ASN A 36 2.08 16.20 5.67
N ALA A 37 0.86 15.66 5.63
CA ALA A 37 0.19 15.20 6.84
C ALA A 37 0.76 13.85 7.28
N THR A 38 0.69 13.58 8.57
CA THR A 38 1.11 12.30 9.16
C THR A 38 -0.08 11.58 9.76
N LEU A 39 -0.35 10.37 9.30
CA LEU A 39 -1.35 9.47 9.88
C LEU A 39 -0.64 8.37 10.66
N ASN A 40 -1.01 8.16 11.91
CA ASN A 40 -0.53 7.05 12.72
C ASN A 40 -1.63 6.00 12.89
N LEU A 41 -1.30 4.75 12.57
CA LEU A 41 -2.15 3.58 12.78
C LEU A 41 -1.40 2.58 13.66
N SER A 42 -2.12 1.99 14.61
CA SER A 42 -1.62 0.86 15.43
C SER A 42 -2.21 -0.45 14.95
N ALA A 43 -1.63 -1.58 15.34
CA ALA A 43 -2.15 -2.92 15.09
C ALA A 43 -3.67 -3.01 15.28
N GLY A 44 -4.36 -3.64 14.32
CA GLY A 44 -5.81 -3.78 14.32
C GLY A 44 -6.44 -3.68 12.93
N GLN A 45 -7.77 -3.65 12.91
CA GLN A 45 -8.57 -3.58 11.69
C GLN A 45 -9.16 -2.18 11.52
N TYR A 46 -8.99 -1.63 10.32
CA TYR A 46 -9.54 -0.34 9.91
C TYR A 46 -10.44 -0.54 8.71
N ALA A 47 -11.61 0.09 8.72
CA ALA A 47 -12.50 0.14 7.57
C ALA A 47 -12.77 1.60 7.18
N PHE A 48 -12.61 1.92 5.90
CA PHE A 48 -12.85 3.25 5.35
C PHE A 48 -13.80 3.16 4.16
N GLU A 49 -14.62 4.20 3.95
CA GLU A 49 -15.36 4.40 2.71
C GLU A 49 -14.39 4.64 1.56
N ARG A 50 -13.52 5.62 1.74
CA ARG A 50 -12.47 5.98 0.80
C ARG A 50 -11.23 6.37 1.59
N PHE A 51 -10.07 6.01 1.08
CA PHE A 51 -8.81 6.46 1.63
C PHE A 51 -8.00 7.14 0.52
N LYS A 52 -7.83 8.46 0.63
CA LYS A 52 -6.99 9.24 -0.28
C LYS A 52 -5.93 10.01 0.49
N ALA A 53 -4.68 9.60 0.32
CA ALA A 53 -3.52 10.31 0.84
C ALA A 53 -3.00 11.29 -0.23
N ASP A 54 -2.94 12.59 0.10
CA ASP A 54 -2.36 13.61 -0.77
C ASP A 54 -0.83 13.53 -0.77
N LYS A 55 -0.21 14.26 -1.70
CA LYS A 55 1.24 14.16 -1.92
C LYS A 55 2.05 14.44 -0.66
N ASP A 56 3.24 13.85 -0.56
CA ASP A 56 4.18 14.05 0.53
C ASP A 56 3.65 13.63 1.93
N SER A 57 2.49 12.98 2.03
CA SER A 57 1.97 12.51 3.33
C SER A 57 2.66 11.24 3.81
N THR A 58 2.73 11.06 5.12
CA THR A 58 3.31 9.87 5.76
C THR A 58 2.24 9.07 6.49
N ILE A 59 2.27 7.75 6.36
CA ILE A 59 1.42 6.80 7.07
C ILE A 59 2.34 5.92 7.92
N ASN A 60 2.33 6.13 9.23
CA ASN A 60 3.10 5.36 10.19
C ASN A 60 2.29 4.16 10.68
N LEU A 61 2.92 3.00 10.68
CA LEU A 61 2.34 1.72 11.07
C LEU A 61 3.08 1.17 12.30
N ASP A 62 2.39 1.11 13.42
CA ASP A 62 2.89 0.48 14.64
C ASP A 62 2.33 -0.95 14.76
N LEU A 63 3.19 -1.93 14.50
CA LEU A 63 2.88 -3.35 14.52
C LEU A 63 3.18 -4.00 15.87
N THR A 64 3.46 -3.22 16.92
CA THR A 64 3.85 -3.74 18.25
C THR A 64 2.88 -4.78 18.78
N ASN A 65 1.57 -4.59 18.52
CA ASN A 65 0.51 -5.47 19.00
C ASN A 65 -0.10 -6.36 17.91
N GLY A 66 0.60 -6.56 16.79
CA GLY A 66 0.20 -7.46 15.71
C GLY A 66 -0.04 -6.79 14.36
N ALA A 67 -0.79 -7.48 13.51
CA ALA A 67 -1.02 -7.08 12.12
C ALA A 67 -1.95 -5.86 11.98
N ILE A 68 -1.77 -5.12 10.88
CA ILE A 68 -2.69 -4.07 10.44
C ILE A 68 -3.42 -4.53 9.18
N VAL A 69 -4.74 -4.47 9.24
CA VAL A 69 -5.59 -4.69 8.06
C VAL A 69 -6.39 -3.41 7.81
N VAL A 70 -6.24 -2.87 6.61
CA VAL A 70 -6.97 -1.70 6.12
C VAL A 70 -7.88 -2.13 4.99
N ASP A 71 -9.17 -1.97 5.22
CA ASP A 71 -10.22 -2.24 4.27
C ASP A 71 -10.82 -0.94 3.75
N VAL A 72 -10.97 -0.83 2.44
CA VAL A 72 -11.52 0.33 1.77
C VAL A 72 -12.68 -0.11 0.88
N ALA A 73 -13.88 0.39 1.15
CA ALA A 73 -15.08 0.03 0.39
C ALA A 73 -15.08 0.64 -1.03
N GLU A 74 -14.37 1.74 -1.23
CA GLU A 74 -14.16 2.32 -2.56
C GLU A 74 -12.70 2.17 -3.01
N ASN A 75 -12.04 3.31 -3.25
CA ASN A 75 -10.70 3.41 -3.80
C ASN A 75 -9.70 3.75 -2.70
N LEU A 76 -8.56 3.07 -2.76
CA LEU A 76 -7.34 3.47 -2.06
C LEU A 76 -6.48 4.26 -3.05
N GLU A 77 -6.29 5.56 -2.81
CA GLU A 77 -5.45 6.42 -3.64
C GLU A 77 -4.30 7.00 -2.82
N LEU A 78 -3.08 6.61 -3.15
CA LEU A 78 -1.85 7.15 -2.59
C LEU A 78 -1.18 8.03 -3.65
N ASN A 79 -1.18 9.34 -3.42
CA ASN A 79 -0.61 10.30 -4.36
C ASN A 79 0.92 10.25 -4.40
N LYS A 80 1.51 11.15 -5.20
CA LYS A 80 2.96 11.21 -5.41
C LYS A 80 3.68 11.42 -4.09
N ASP A 81 4.83 10.78 -3.93
CA ASP A 81 5.72 11.00 -2.78
C ASP A 81 5.09 10.63 -1.41
N VAL A 82 3.99 9.86 -1.41
CA VAL A 82 3.41 9.29 -0.18
C VAL A 82 4.33 8.20 0.37
N GLN A 83 4.52 8.19 1.68
CA GLN A 83 5.35 7.20 2.37
C GLN A 83 4.53 6.39 3.36
N ILE A 84 4.66 5.07 3.33
CA ILE A 84 4.17 4.15 4.36
C ILE A 84 5.40 3.59 5.09
N VAL A 85 5.44 3.77 6.40
CA VAL A 85 6.60 3.42 7.23
C VAL A 85 6.15 2.54 8.39
N ILE A 86 6.79 1.37 8.55
CA ILE A 86 6.67 0.59 9.78
C ILE A 86 7.57 1.25 10.82
N VAL A 87 6.98 1.77 11.89
CA VAL A 87 7.71 2.49 12.94
C VAL A 87 8.02 1.61 14.16
N SER A 88 7.38 0.45 14.26
CA SER A 88 7.68 -0.55 15.29
C SER A 88 8.98 -1.30 14.99
N GLN A 89 9.67 -1.74 16.04
CA GLN A 89 10.86 -2.62 15.92
C GLN A 89 10.50 -4.09 15.69
N VAL A 90 9.21 -4.40 15.67
CA VAL A 90 8.64 -5.74 15.46
C VAL A 90 7.66 -5.72 14.29
N GLY A 91 7.43 -6.89 13.70
CA GLY A 91 6.60 -7.07 12.52
C GLY A 91 7.33 -6.77 11.21
N SER A 92 6.66 -7.04 10.10
CA SER A 92 7.20 -6.77 8.77
C SER A 92 6.10 -6.38 7.77
N ALA A 93 6.49 -6.13 6.52
CA ALA A 93 5.54 -5.85 5.44
C ALA A 93 4.48 -6.95 5.27
N SER A 94 4.76 -8.20 5.63
CA SER A 94 3.77 -9.29 5.53
C SER A 94 2.58 -9.11 6.47
N ASP A 95 2.74 -8.34 7.55
CA ASP A 95 1.73 -8.14 8.59
C ASP A 95 0.83 -6.94 8.30
N VAL A 96 1.00 -6.32 7.13
CA VAL A 96 0.24 -5.16 6.69
C VAL A 96 -0.52 -5.51 5.43
N THR A 97 -1.84 -5.40 5.47
CA THR A 97 -2.70 -5.68 4.30
C THR A 97 -3.64 -4.51 4.04
N PHE A 98 -3.60 -3.98 2.83
CA PHE A 98 -4.56 -3.01 2.29
C PHE A 98 -5.45 -3.69 1.25
N ARG A 99 -6.77 -3.58 1.41
CA ARG A 99 -7.75 -4.14 0.47
C ARG A 99 -8.70 -3.04 0.05
N ALA A 100 -8.89 -2.85 -1.25
CA ALA A 100 -9.84 -1.88 -1.80
C ALA A 100 -10.84 -2.58 -2.71
N GLN A 101 -12.14 -2.33 -2.51
CA GLN A 101 -13.18 -3.00 -3.31
C GLN A 101 -13.35 -2.43 -4.69
N GLN A 102 -12.98 -1.17 -4.95
CA GLN A 102 -13.07 -0.61 -6.30
C GLN A 102 -11.71 -0.68 -7.00
N GLY A 103 -10.66 -0.14 -6.38
CA GLY A 103 -9.33 -0.14 -6.97
C GLY A 103 -8.25 0.42 -6.05
N VAL A 104 -6.99 0.12 -6.39
CA VAL A 104 -5.80 0.68 -5.72
C VAL A 104 -5.04 1.53 -6.73
N ARG A 105 -4.75 2.78 -6.37
CA ARG A 105 -4.02 3.74 -7.20
C ARG A 105 -2.80 4.22 -6.44
N LEU A 106 -1.62 3.76 -6.86
CA LEU A 106 -0.33 4.13 -6.29
C LEU A 106 0.40 5.05 -7.28
N LYS A 107 0.66 6.31 -6.92
CA LYS A 107 1.36 7.25 -7.81
C LYS A 107 2.87 7.18 -7.60
N LYS A 108 3.60 7.68 -8.62
CA LYS A 108 5.06 7.64 -8.69
C LYS A 108 5.74 8.24 -7.45
N SER A 109 6.98 7.77 -7.21
CA SER A 109 7.88 8.24 -6.14
C SER A 109 7.39 7.99 -4.70
N GLY A 110 6.26 7.32 -4.51
CA GLY A 110 5.86 6.86 -3.19
C GLY A 110 6.68 5.67 -2.70
N GLN A 111 6.72 5.49 -1.39
CA GLN A 111 7.28 4.31 -0.72
C GLN A 111 6.14 3.57 -0.04
N PHE A 112 5.93 2.31 -0.44
CA PHE A 112 4.78 1.53 0.01
C PHE A 112 5.24 0.24 0.66
N VAL A 113 4.66 -0.07 1.82
CA VAL A 113 4.95 -1.26 2.60
C VAL A 113 3.64 -1.98 2.88
N GLY A 114 3.61 -3.29 2.66
CA GLY A 114 2.42 -4.10 2.83
C GLY A 114 1.98 -4.83 1.57
N THR A 115 0.92 -5.59 1.71
CA THR A 115 0.19 -6.24 0.61
C THR A 115 -0.95 -5.35 0.16
N PHE A 116 -1.08 -5.06 -1.14
CA PHE A 116 -2.17 -4.26 -1.70
C PHE A 116 -3.04 -5.11 -2.62
N LEU A 117 -4.34 -5.21 -2.31
CA LEU A 117 -5.30 -6.02 -3.04
C LEU A 117 -6.43 -5.15 -3.59
N ALA A 118 -6.58 -5.09 -4.91
CA ALA A 118 -7.77 -4.56 -5.57
C ALA A 118 -8.76 -5.71 -5.83
N LEU A 119 -9.96 -5.61 -5.25
CA LEU A 119 -10.99 -6.66 -5.34
C LEU A 119 -12.08 -6.34 -6.39
N GLY A 120 -12.03 -5.13 -6.96
CA GLY A 120 -13.05 -4.57 -7.85
C GLY A 120 -12.81 -4.73 -9.34
N PRO A 121 -13.76 -4.25 -10.16
CA PRO A 121 -13.64 -4.26 -11.61
C PRO A 121 -12.58 -3.29 -12.13
N GLU A 122 -12.25 -2.21 -11.38
CA GLU A 122 -11.09 -1.37 -11.68
C GLU A 122 -9.81 -2.10 -11.25
N LYS A 123 -9.38 -3.07 -12.06
CA LYS A 123 -8.18 -3.89 -11.83
C LYS A 123 -6.89 -3.09 -12.04
N SER A 124 -6.63 -2.14 -11.16
CA SER A 124 -5.35 -1.45 -11.07
C SER A 124 -4.56 -1.99 -9.88
N ALA A 125 -3.43 -2.63 -10.18
CA ALA A 125 -2.32 -2.98 -9.28
C ALA A 125 -2.63 -3.85 -8.04
N ALA A 126 -2.42 -5.16 -8.15
CA ALA A 126 -2.12 -6.00 -6.98
C ALA A 126 -0.60 -6.26 -6.96
N PHE A 127 0.08 -5.77 -5.92
CA PHE A 127 1.51 -6.01 -5.70
C PHE A 127 1.72 -6.58 -4.29
N SER A 128 2.50 -7.65 -4.17
CA SER A 128 3.00 -8.19 -2.90
C SER A 128 4.47 -8.59 -3.04
N TRP A 129 5.37 -8.02 -2.24
CA TRP A 129 6.81 -8.36 -2.16
C TRP A 129 7.35 -8.06 -0.75
N PRO A 130 8.40 -8.75 -0.27
CA PRO A 130 9.28 -8.19 0.75
C PRO A 130 10.19 -7.15 0.07
N SER A 131 9.83 -5.87 0.22
CA SER A 131 10.56 -4.66 -0.21
C SER A 131 10.99 -4.56 -1.68
N ALA A 132 10.21 -3.83 -2.48
CA ALA A 132 10.69 -3.20 -3.71
C ALA A 132 10.17 -1.76 -3.80
N VAL A 133 11.06 -0.81 -4.09
CA VAL A 133 10.70 0.59 -4.40
C VAL A 133 10.25 0.65 -5.85
N VAL A 134 8.95 0.81 -6.10
CA VAL A 134 8.41 0.94 -7.45
C VAL A 134 8.35 2.42 -7.85
N ARG A 135 9.20 2.84 -8.79
CA ARG A 135 9.05 4.14 -9.47
C ARG A 135 8.13 3.97 -10.66
N VAL A 136 6.84 4.31 -10.55
CA VAL A 136 5.89 4.14 -11.65
C VAL A 136 6.26 5.00 -12.89
N MET A 137 6.66 4.32 -13.97
CA MET A 137 6.55 4.57 -15.43
C MET A 137 7.86 4.22 -16.16
N ASP A 138 7.77 3.21 -17.03
CA ASP A 138 8.80 2.57 -17.87
C ASP A 138 9.91 1.76 -17.17
N VAL A 139 10.06 0.52 -17.66
CA VAL A 139 11.09 -0.52 -17.38
C VAL A 139 11.71 -0.47 -15.98
N PHE A 140 11.39 -1.46 -15.15
CA PHE A 140 12.05 -1.60 -13.85
C PHE A 140 13.09 -2.72 -13.90
N GLN A 141 14.35 -2.34 -13.68
CA GLN A 141 15.41 -3.28 -13.36
C GLN A 141 15.21 -3.77 -11.93
N ILE A 142 15.03 -5.07 -11.76
CA ILE A 142 14.95 -5.71 -10.45
C ILE A 142 16.36 -6.19 -10.11
N ASN A 143 17.01 -5.54 -9.13
CA ASN A 143 18.26 -6.03 -8.56
C ASN A 143 17.92 -7.05 -7.47
N THR A 144 18.18 -8.31 -7.75
CA THR A 144 18.08 -9.39 -6.76
C THR A 144 19.45 -9.70 -6.20
N THR A 145 19.52 -10.08 -4.92
CA THR A 145 20.74 -10.62 -4.31
C THR A 145 20.46 -12.05 -3.88
N ASN A 146 21.20 -13.03 -4.41
CA ASN A 146 21.08 -14.41 -3.92
C ASN A 146 21.70 -14.54 -2.52
N ALA A 147 21.54 -15.70 -1.88
CA ALA A 147 22.08 -15.97 -0.54
C ALA A 147 23.62 -15.82 -0.44
N SER A 148 24.29 -15.74 -1.59
CA SER A 148 25.74 -15.58 -1.76
C SER A 148 26.17 -14.12 -1.95
N GLY A 149 25.25 -13.16 -2.07
CA GLY A 149 25.57 -11.75 -2.26
C GLY A 149 25.72 -11.30 -3.72
N GLU A 150 25.45 -12.15 -4.71
CA GLU A 150 25.59 -11.80 -6.13
C GLU A 150 24.37 -11.03 -6.64
N ILE A 151 24.62 -9.93 -7.38
CA ILE A 151 23.57 -9.08 -7.96
C ILE A 151 23.17 -9.63 -9.33
N GLY A 152 21.93 -10.13 -9.44
CA GLY A 152 21.30 -10.46 -10.72
C GLY A 152 20.26 -9.40 -11.10
N SER A 153 20.34 -8.87 -12.32
CA SER A 153 19.33 -7.96 -12.88
C SER A 153 18.33 -8.74 -13.73
N LEU A 154 17.04 -8.50 -13.51
CA LEU A 154 15.98 -9.05 -14.37
C LEU A 154 14.99 -7.95 -14.77
N GLU A 155 14.60 -7.96 -16.04
CA GLU A 155 13.58 -7.08 -16.61
C GLU A 155 12.23 -7.79 -16.56
N ALA A 156 11.26 -7.19 -15.87
CA ALA A 156 9.89 -7.71 -15.81
C ALA A 156 8.89 -6.69 -16.36
N TRP A 157 7.92 -7.18 -17.13
CA TRP A 157 6.83 -6.40 -17.71
C TRP A 157 5.53 -6.67 -16.95
N VAL A 158 4.83 -5.62 -16.51
CA VAL A 158 3.45 -5.73 -16.02
C VAL A 158 2.55 -5.17 -17.12
N GLY A 159 2.09 -6.04 -18.02
CA GLY A 159 1.11 -5.69 -19.06
C GLY A 159 -0.31 -5.74 -18.50
N LEU A 160 -1.13 -4.76 -18.90
CA LEU A 160 -2.52 -4.62 -18.45
C LEU A 160 -3.49 -5.71 -18.96
N ASP A 161 -3.07 -6.56 -19.91
CA ASP A 161 -3.99 -7.51 -20.58
C ASP A 161 -3.54 -8.98 -20.66
N SER A 162 -2.47 -9.38 -20.00
CA SER A 162 -2.19 -10.83 -19.85
C SER A 162 -1.30 -11.08 -18.66
N GLY A 163 -1.65 -12.13 -17.90
CA GLY A 163 -0.97 -12.50 -16.67
C GLY A 163 0.55 -12.59 -16.80
N LEU A 164 1.22 -12.45 -15.66
CA LEU A 164 2.66 -12.61 -15.43
C LEU A 164 3.36 -13.47 -16.50
N ILE A 165 4.05 -12.82 -17.46
CA ILE A 165 4.93 -13.53 -18.38
C ILE A 165 6.32 -13.55 -17.75
N ASN A 166 6.67 -14.70 -17.17
CA ASN A 166 8.02 -14.97 -16.70
C ASN A 166 8.89 -15.36 -17.91
N ARG A 167 9.87 -14.54 -18.29
CA ARG A 167 10.91 -14.93 -19.24
C ARG A 167 12.27 -14.85 -18.54
N PRO A 168 12.99 -15.97 -18.42
CA PRO A 168 14.36 -15.93 -17.93
C PRO A 168 15.22 -15.13 -18.91
N VAL A 169 15.92 -14.12 -18.42
CA VAL A 169 17.10 -13.60 -19.12
C VAL A 169 18.21 -14.60 -18.84
N ILE A 170 18.52 -15.44 -19.82
CA ILE A 170 19.77 -16.20 -19.83
C ILE A 170 20.79 -15.27 -20.47
N ASP A 171 21.62 -14.64 -19.66
CA ASP A 171 22.80 -13.94 -20.18
C ASP A 171 23.77 -15.00 -20.74
N ARG A 172 24.24 -14.77 -21.97
CA ARG A 172 25.37 -15.47 -22.58
C ARG A 172 26.59 -14.59 -22.53
#